data_AF-A0A067CZI4-F1
#
_entry.id   AF-A0A067CZI4-F1
#
_cell.length_a   1.000
_cell.length_b   1.000
_cell.length_c   1.000
_cell.angle_alpha   90.00
_cell.angle_beta   90.00
_cell.angle_gamma   90.00
#
_symmetry.space_group_name_H-M   'P 1'
#
loop_
_entity.id
_entity.type
_entity.pdbx_description
1 polymer ?
#
loop_
_entity_poly.entity_id
_entity_poly.type
_entity_poly.pdbx_seq_one_letter_code
_entity_poly.pdbx_strand_id
1 'polypeptide(L)'
;MCGSKRVWVSELIFILLVVKGWWSEGCLEQERSALLQLKHFFNDDHCLQNWVDDENYSDCCQWEGVECNDTTGRVIELDLALTRNWESAEWYMNASLFTPFQQLESLDLSLNNIAGCVENEGP
;
A
#
# COMPACT_ATOMS: atom_id res chain seq x y z
N MET A 1 5.75 -41.27 -29.40
CA MET A 1 6.72 -41.54 -28.32
C MET A 1 6.76 -40.31 -27.42
N CYS A 2 6.15 -40.34 -26.23
CA CYS A 2 6.30 -39.26 -25.25
C CYS A 2 7.47 -39.65 -24.33
N GLY A 3 8.65 -39.06 -24.57
CA GLY A 3 9.84 -39.32 -23.77
C GLY A 3 9.68 -38.73 -22.37
N SER A 4 9.92 -39.54 -21.34
CA SER A 4 9.87 -39.10 -19.95
C SER A 4 10.99 -38.08 -19.72
N LYS A 5 10.64 -36.79 -19.61
CA LYS A 5 11.58 -35.72 -19.32
C LYS A 5 11.97 -35.81 -17.85
N ARG A 6 13.24 -36.09 -17.58
CA ARG A 6 13.78 -36.05 -16.21
C ARG A 6 13.89 -34.58 -15.79
N VAL A 7 13.14 -34.19 -14.76
CA VAL A 7 13.27 -32.88 -14.12
C VAL A 7 14.33 -33.02 -13.03
N TRP A 8 15.37 -32.20 -13.09
CA TRP A 8 16.45 -32.21 -12.10
C TRP A 8 16.04 -31.40 -10.86
N VAL A 9 16.55 -31.77 -9.69
CA VAL A 9 16.25 -31.07 -8.43
C VAL A 9 16.64 -29.59 -8.50
N SER A 10 17.73 -29.25 -9.21
CA SER A 10 18.15 -27.87 -9.45
C SER A 10 17.13 -27.07 -10.26
N GLU A 11 16.50 -27.68 -11.26
CA GLU A 11 15.44 -27.06 -12.07
C GLU A 11 14.19 -26.83 -11.22
N LEU A 12 13.82 -27.79 -10.36
CA LEU A 12 12.73 -27.61 -9.40
C LEU A 12 13.02 -26.47 -8.42
N ILE A 13 14.25 -26.39 -7.88
CA ILE A 13 14.65 -25.29 -6.99
C ILE A 13 14.59 -23.95 -7.73
N PHE A 14 15.08 -23.88 -8.96
CA PHE A 14 15.04 -22.64 -9.75
C PHE A 14 13.60 -22.22 -10.07
N ILE A 15 12.74 -23.16 -10.44
CA ILE A 15 11.30 -22.94 -10.62
C ILE A 15 10.68 -22.41 -9.31
N LEU A 16 11.00 -23.01 -8.16
CA LEU A 16 10.50 -22.54 -6.85
C LEU A 16 10.98 -21.13 -6.50
N LEU A 17 12.21 -20.74 -6.88
CA LEU A 17 12.72 -19.38 -6.67
C LEU A 17 12.03 -18.36 -7.59
N VAL A 18 11.81 -18.70 -8.86
CA VAL A 18 11.06 -17.85 -9.80
C VAL A 18 9.60 -17.72 -9.35
N VAL A 19 8.98 -18.82 -8.91
CA VAL A 19 7.62 -18.82 -8.36
C VAL A 19 7.56 -17.99 -7.10
N LYS A 20 8.49 -18.14 -6.14
CA LYS A 20 8.57 -17.26 -4.95
C LYS A 20 8.71 -15.79 -5.31
N GLY A 21 9.50 -15.46 -6.32
CA GLY A 21 9.64 -14.07 -6.78
C GLY A 21 8.34 -13.48 -7.33
N TRP A 22 7.43 -14.32 -7.83
CA TRP A 22 6.09 -13.92 -8.32
C TRP A 22 5.01 -13.96 -7.26
N TRP A 23 5.31 -14.43 -6.06
CA TRP A 23 4.40 -14.37 -4.93
C TRP A 23 4.72 -13.07 -4.20
N SER A 24 3.89 -12.06 -4.41
CA SER A 24 4.02 -10.79 -3.68
C SER A 24 3.69 -11.08 -2.20
N GLU A 25 4.65 -10.94 -1.30
CA GLU A 25 4.40 -10.97 0.16
C GLU A 25 3.78 -9.64 0.65
N GLY A 26 2.98 -8.99 -0.20
CA GLY A 26 2.32 -7.71 0.01
C GLY A 26 2.86 -6.57 -0.85
N CYS A 27 2.56 -5.32 -0.46
CA CYS A 27 2.96 -4.13 -1.21
C CYS A 27 4.46 -3.78 -1.02
N LEU A 28 5.00 -2.94 -1.93
CA LEU A 28 6.39 -2.51 -1.87
C LEU A 28 6.71 -1.82 -0.54
N GLU A 29 7.89 -2.05 0.02
CA GLU A 29 8.31 -1.44 1.30
C GLU A 29 8.22 0.10 1.29
N GLN A 30 8.47 0.72 0.13
CA GLN A 30 8.29 2.16 -0.03
C GLN A 30 6.81 2.60 0.09
N GLU A 31 5.88 1.83 -0.48
CA GLU A 31 4.44 2.08 -0.37
C GLU A 31 3.95 1.78 1.03
N ARG A 32 4.38 0.67 1.63
CA ARG A 32 4.11 0.31 3.03
C ARG A 32 4.55 1.41 4.00
N SER A 33 5.78 1.91 3.86
CA SER A 33 6.29 3.03 4.67
C SER A 33 5.47 4.31 4.47
N ALA A 34 5.03 4.59 3.24
CA ALA A 34 4.17 5.74 2.95
C ALA A 34 2.79 5.60 3.60
N LEU A 35 2.19 4.41 3.60
CA LEU A 35 0.94 4.13 4.29
C LEU A 35 1.08 4.36 5.81
N LEU A 36 2.14 3.85 6.44
CA LEU A 36 2.39 4.10 7.86
C LEU A 36 2.58 5.59 8.17
N GLN A 37 3.20 6.36 7.26
CA GLN A 37 3.25 7.82 7.39
C GLN A 37 1.86 8.45 7.29
N LEU A 38 1.04 8.04 6.31
CA LEU A 38 -0.35 8.51 6.19
C LEU A 38 -1.16 8.24 7.46
N LYS A 39 -1.01 7.06 8.09
CA LYS A 39 -1.68 6.74 9.36
C LYS A 39 -1.45 7.81 10.43
N HIS A 40 -0.21 8.30 10.56
CA HIS A 40 0.11 9.38 11.50
C HIS A 40 -0.56 10.71 11.15
N PHE A 41 -0.78 11.01 9.86
CA PHE A 41 -1.44 12.25 9.43
C PHE A 41 -2.95 12.23 9.63
N PHE A 42 -3.61 11.10 9.36
CA PHE A 42 -5.06 10.99 9.44
C PHE A 42 -5.56 10.88 10.90
N ASN A 43 -4.70 10.45 11.83
CA ASN A 43 -4.90 10.57 13.29
C ASN A 43 -6.26 10.04 13.78
N ASP A 44 -6.80 9.02 13.10
CA ASP A 44 -7.91 8.22 13.59
C ASP A 44 -7.43 6.79 13.84
N ASP A 45 -7.31 6.47 15.14
CA ASP A 45 -6.95 5.16 15.63
C ASP A 45 -8.08 4.12 15.47
N HIS A 46 -9.23 4.45 14.87
CA HIS A 46 -10.31 3.48 14.61
C HIS A 46 -10.32 2.97 13.18
N CYS A 47 -10.20 3.86 12.20
CA CYS A 47 -10.31 3.49 10.77
C CYS A 47 -9.03 2.86 10.20
N LEU A 48 -7.87 3.10 10.84
CA LEU A 48 -6.56 2.63 10.35
C LEU A 48 -5.90 1.64 11.33
N GLN A 49 -6.71 0.91 12.12
CA GLN A 49 -6.19 0.02 13.17
C GLN A 49 -5.30 -1.09 12.62
N ASN A 50 -5.70 -1.69 11.50
CA ASN A 50 -4.99 -2.83 10.91
C ASN A 50 -3.77 -2.42 10.07
N TRP A 51 -3.45 -1.13 9.97
CA TRP A 51 -2.20 -0.64 9.39
C TRP A 51 -1.08 -0.79 10.43
N VAL A 52 -0.47 -1.98 10.52
CA VAL A 52 0.46 -2.33 11.61
C VAL A 52 1.91 -2.35 11.14
N ASP A 53 2.79 -1.75 11.93
CA ASP A 53 4.23 -1.92 11.77
C ASP A 53 4.72 -3.09 12.64
N ASP A 54 4.70 -4.31 12.09
CA ASP A 54 5.11 -5.53 12.79
C ASP A 54 6.39 -6.15 12.21
N GLU A 55 7.13 -6.86 13.07
CA GLU A 55 8.43 -7.49 12.71
C GLU A 55 8.30 -8.60 11.64
N ASN A 56 7.07 -9.08 11.37
CA ASN A 56 6.78 -10.13 10.41
C ASN A 56 6.37 -9.61 9.02
N TYR A 57 6.49 -8.30 8.76
CA TYR A 57 6.13 -7.69 7.47
C TYR A 57 4.68 -8.00 7.08
N SER A 58 3.73 -7.37 7.78
CA SER A 58 2.32 -7.50 7.42
C SER A 58 2.06 -7.06 5.98
N ASP A 59 1.27 -7.87 5.27
CA ASP A 59 0.83 -7.59 3.91
C ASP A 59 -0.12 -6.38 3.92
N CYS A 60 0.41 -5.23 3.49
CA CYS A 60 -0.34 -3.97 3.37
C CYS A 60 -1.51 -4.03 2.38
N CYS A 61 -1.54 -4.99 1.45
CA CYS A 61 -2.68 -5.19 0.56
C CYS A 61 -3.88 -5.81 1.28
N GLN A 62 -3.70 -6.26 2.52
CA GLN A 62 -4.79 -6.72 3.41
C GLN A 62 -5.24 -5.62 4.39
N TRP A 63 -4.65 -4.43 4.31
CA TRP A 63 -5.04 -3.31 5.16
C TRP A 63 -6.37 -2.72 4.70
N GLU A 64 -7.14 -2.19 5.66
CA GLU A 64 -8.46 -1.62 5.37
C GLU A 64 -8.28 -0.37 4.52
N GLY A 65 -9.07 -0.26 3.45
CA GLY A 65 -8.98 0.84 2.49
C GLY A 65 -7.76 0.77 1.55
N VAL A 66 -7.05 -0.35 1.47
CA VAL A 66 -5.93 -0.53 0.51
C VAL A 66 -6.29 -1.61 -0.51
N GLU A 67 -6.32 -1.27 -1.79
CA GLU A 67 -6.37 -2.25 -2.88
C GLU A 67 -5.03 -2.30 -3.61
N CYS A 68 -4.57 -3.51 -3.90
CA CYS A 68 -3.37 -3.75 -4.69
C CYS A 68 -3.70 -4.45 -6.00
N ASN A 69 -2.87 -4.22 -7.01
CA ASN A 69 -2.87 -5.01 -8.21
C ASN A 69 -2.31 -6.42 -7.92
N ASP A 70 -3.13 -7.46 -8.15
CA ASP A 70 -2.77 -8.87 -7.89
C ASP A 70 -1.50 -9.35 -8.63
N THR A 71 -1.12 -8.68 -9.72
CA THR A 71 0.05 -9.06 -10.54
C THR A 71 1.31 -8.33 -10.13
N THR A 72 1.22 -7.04 -9.80
CA THR A 72 2.39 -6.20 -9.50
C THR A 72 2.62 -6.01 -8.00
N GLY A 73 1.64 -6.31 -7.16
CA GLY A 73 1.65 -6.03 -5.72
C GLY A 73 1.62 -4.54 -5.39
N ARG A 74 1.32 -3.68 -6.37
CA ARG A 74 1.33 -2.22 -6.19
C ARG A 74 -0.01 -1.73 -5.71
N VAL A 75 -0.01 -0.72 -4.84
CA VAL A 75 -1.24 -0.05 -4.40
C VAL A 75 -1.89 0.68 -5.58
N ILE A 76 -3.14 0.37 -5.84
CA ILE A 76 -3.97 0.96 -6.92
C ILE A 76 -5.17 1.74 -6.38
N GLU A 77 -5.66 1.43 -5.18
CA GLU A 77 -6.71 2.21 -4.52
C GLU A 77 -6.35 2.51 -3.08
N LEU A 78 -6.66 3.74 -2.66
CA LEU A 78 -6.68 4.15 -1.26
C LEU A 78 -8.04 4.76 -0.92
N ASP A 79 -8.82 4.04 -0.13
CA ASP A 79 -10.01 4.57 0.55
C ASP A 79 -9.59 5.07 1.93
N LEU A 80 -9.51 6.40 2.05
CA LEU A 80 -9.24 7.09 3.29
C LEU A 80 -10.44 7.94 3.71
N ALA A 81 -11.65 7.65 3.22
CA ALA A 81 -12.84 8.38 3.63
C ALA A 81 -13.09 8.23 5.14
N LEU A 82 -13.51 9.31 5.80
CA LEU A 82 -13.82 9.31 7.25
C LEU A 82 -12.66 8.83 8.16
N THR A 83 -11.41 8.86 7.69
CA THR A 83 -10.24 8.42 8.48
C THR A 83 -9.68 9.52 9.37
N ARG A 84 -10.38 10.66 9.49
CA ARG A 84 -10.05 11.75 10.42
C ARG A 84 -11.29 12.13 11.21
N ASN A 85 -11.13 12.34 12.52
CA ASN A 85 -12.22 12.78 13.37
C ASN A 85 -12.79 14.13 12.88
N TRP A 86 -14.09 14.16 12.59
CA TRP A 86 -14.84 15.34 12.11
C TRP A 86 -14.81 16.54 13.08
N GLU A 87 -14.57 16.30 14.37
CA GLU A 87 -14.38 17.36 15.38
C GLU A 87 -13.00 18.02 15.29
N SER A 88 -12.07 17.41 14.55
CA SER A 88 -10.74 17.97 14.35
C SER A 88 -10.81 19.23 13.51
N ALA A 89 -9.91 20.17 13.80
CA ALA A 89 -9.74 21.36 12.98
C ALA A 89 -9.51 21.00 11.51
N GLU A 90 -10.01 21.86 10.64
CA GLU A 90 -9.68 21.84 9.21
C GLU A 90 -8.17 21.75 9.02
N TRP A 91 -7.76 21.03 7.98
CA TRP A 91 -6.35 20.83 7.68
C TRP A 91 -6.06 21.01 6.20
N TYR A 92 -4.80 21.32 5.94
CA TYR A 92 -4.26 21.46 4.60
C TYR A 92 -3.42 20.24 4.28
N MET A 93 -3.78 19.57 3.19
CA MET A 93 -3.12 18.34 2.79
C MET A 93 -1.90 18.63 1.93
N ASN A 94 -0.80 17.93 2.16
CA ASN A 94 0.33 17.93 1.26
C ASN A 94 0.20 16.77 0.27
N ALA A 95 -0.03 17.09 -1.01
CA ALA A 95 -0.19 16.08 -2.06
C ALA A 95 1.08 15.21 -2.26
N SER A 96 2.26 15.69 -1.84
CA SER A 96 3.50 14.90 -1.95
C SER A 96 3.46 13.60 -1.13
N LEU A 97 2.58 13.51 -0.13
CA LEU A 97 2.37 12.30 0.68
C LEU A 97 1.95 11.08 -0.17
N PHE A 98 1.34 11.31 -1.34
CA PHE A 98 0.87 10.24 -2.23
C PHE A 98 1.86 9.90 -3.36
N THR A 99 2.98 10.62 -3.49
CA THR A 99 3.98 10.37 -4.54
C THR A 99 4.61 8.97 -4.54
N PRO A 100 4.71 8.23 -3.40
CA PRO A 100 5.18 6.85 -3.41
C PRO A 100 4.26 5.88 -4.16
N PHE A 101 2.96 6.17 -4.24
CA PHE A 101 1.95 5.31 -4.87
C PHE A 101 1.86 5.55 -6.38
N GLN A 102 2.89 5.16 -7.11
CA GLN A 102 3.02 5.47 -8.55
C GLN A 102 1.98 4.81 -9.45
N GLN A 103 1.29 3.77 -8.95
CA GLN A 103 0.21 3.07 -9.67
C GLN A 103 -1.17 3.37 -9.08
N LEU A 104 -1.31 4.40 -8.23
CA LEU A 104 -2.59 4.77 -7.65
C LEU A 104 -3.56 5.22 -8.76
N GLU A 105 -4.68 4.52 -8.90
CA GLU A 105 -5.75 4.78 -9.84
C GLU A 105 -6.94 5.48 -9.16
N SER A 106 -7.15 5.19 -7.87
CA SER A 106 -8.29 5.66 -7.08
C SER A 106 -7.82 6.16 -5.70
N LEU A 107 -8.32 7.33 -5.29
CA LEU A 107 -8.02 7.95 -4.01
C LEU A 107 -9.28 8.63 -3.46
N ASP A 108 -9.86 8.06 -2.41
CA ASP A 108 -10.98 8.67 -1.68
C ASP A 108 -10.46 9.36 -0.41
N LEU A 109 -10.70 10.67 -0.35
CA LEU A 109 -10.36 11.53 0.80
C LEU A 109 -11.59 12.19 1.39
N SER A 110 -12.78 11.75 0.99
CA SER A 110 -14.04 12.38 1.34
C SER A 110 -14.25 12.40 2.85
N LEU A 111 -14.95 13.43 3.31
CA LEU A 111 -15.36 13.56 4.72
C LEU A 111 -14.21 13.66 5.74
N ASN A 112 -13.01 14.07 5.31
CA ASN A 112 -11.84 14.30 6.19
C ASN A 112 -11.62 15.76 6.60
N ASN A 113 -12.59 16.66 6.42
CA ASN A 113 -12.49 18.09 6.77
C ASN A 113 -11.26 18.82 6.16
N ILE A 114 -10.96 18.53 4.88
CA ILE A 114 -9.82 19.13 4.15
C ILE A 114 -10.22 20.53 3.65
N ALA A 115 -9.52 21.57 4.13
CA ALA A 115 -9.77 22.95 3.71
C ALA A 115 -9.04 23.33 2.41
N GLY A 116 -7.97 22.62 2.07
CA GLY A 116 -7.21 22.86 0.84
C GLY A 116 -5.92 22.06 0.77
N CYS A 117 -5.11 22.37 -0.25
CA CYS A 117 -3.79 21.78 -0.43
C CYS A 117 -2.71 22.79 -0.04
N VAL A 118 -1.62 22.31 0.56
CA VAL A 118 -0.41 23.11 0.72
C VAL A 118 0.29 23.15 -0.63
N GLU A 119 0.45 24.34 -1.22
CA GLU A 119 1.33 24.51 -2.37
C GLU A 119 2.75 24.18 -1.91
N ASN A 120 3.43 23.27 -2.62
CA ASN A 120 4.84 23.06 -2.36
C ASN A 120 5.56 24.38 -2.66
N GLU A 121 6.06 25.07 -1.64
CA GLU A 121 7.05 26.12 -1.86
C GLU A 121 8.26 25.44 -2.50
N GLY A 122 8.35 25.58 -3.83
CA GLY A 122 9.52 25.15 -4.58
C GLY A 122 10.76 25.93 -4.14
N PRO A 123 11.97 25.38 -4.35
CA PRO A 123 13.21 26.08 -4.07
C PRO A 123 13.36 27.39 -4.86
#